data_AF-A0A5M8RH72-F1
#
_entry.id   AF-A0A5M8RH72-F1
#
_cell.length_a   1.000
_cell.length_b   1.000
_cell.length_c   1.000
_cell.angle_alpha   90.00
_cell.angle_beta   90.00
_cell.angle_gamma   90.00
#
_symmetry.space_group_name_H-M   'P 1'
#
loop_
_entity.id
_entity.type
_entity.pdbx_description
1 polymer ?
#
loop_
_entity_poly.entity_id
_entity_poly.type
_entity_poly.pdbx_seq_one_letter_code
_entity_poly.pdbx_strand_id
1 'polypeptide(L)'
;MELGADLTGYQIGKLKHAFGLDYSNKPYRNYYYCSENNNEWDDMCRKGYAIKKVNSDYEIVYSGTLKGLRTVFRKNITRKYFESI
;
A
#
# COMPACT_ATOMS: atom_id res chain seq x y z
N MET A 1 3.38 -23.24 7.60
CA MET A 1 3.87 -22.42 6.47
C MET A 1 3.71 -20.96 6.86
N GLU A 2 4.72 -20.40 7.51
CA GLU A 2 4.74 -18.99 7.84
C GLU A 2 5.06 -18.20 6.58
N LEU A 3 4.06 -17.55 6.00
CA LEU A 3 4.29 -16.45 5.05
C LEU A 3 4.77 -15.25 5.86
N GLY A 4 6.05 -15.28 6.27
CA GLY A 4 6.74 -14.09 6.76
C GLY A 4 6.63 -13.03 5.68
N ALA A 5 6.09 -11.86 6.00
CA ALA A 5 5.92 -10.80 5.03
C ALA A 5 7.31 -10.40 4.48
N ASP A 6 7.47 -10.36 3.15
CA ASP A 6 8.68 -9.81 2.46
C ASP A 6 8.91 -8.31 2.73
N LEU A 7 8.15 -7.72 3.65
CA LEU A 7 8.14 -6.32 3.98
C LEU A 7 8.76 -6.09 5.35
N THR A 8 9.58 -5.05 5.43
CA THR A 8 10.06 -4.54 6.71
C THR A 8 8.90 -3.96 7.53
N GLY A 9 9.08 -3.84 8.85
CA GLY A 9 8.10 -3.17 9.72
C GLY A 9 7.80 -1.73 9.27
N TYR A 10 8.79 -1.03 8.70
CA TYR A 10 8.63 0.31 8.16
C TYR A 10 7.75 0.35 6.91
N GLN A 11 7.93 -0.61 5.99
CA GLN A 11 7.06 -0.77 4.81
C GLN A 11 5.62 -1.13 5.19
N ILE A 12 5.44 -1.99 6.20
CA ILE A 12 4.13 -2.30 6.78
C ILE A 12 3.47 -1.02 7.31
N GLY A 13 4.22 -0.18 8.04
CA GLY A 13 3.76 1.12 8.52
C GLY A 13 3.30 2.04 7.38
N LYS A 14 4.11 2.19 6.33
CA LYS A 14 3.75 2.99 5.14
C LYS A 14 2.47 2.50 4.46
N LEU A 15 2.28 1.19 4.32
CA LEU A 15 1.03 0.63 3.77
C LEU A 15 -0.16 0.89 4.68
N LYS A 16 -0.03 0.70 6.00
CA LYS A 16 -1.10 1.04 6.96
C LYS A 16 -1.51 2.51 6.83
N HIS A 17 -0.52 3.39 6.77
CA HIS A 17 -0.75 4.82 6.59
C HIS A 17 -1.48 5.11 5.28
N ALA A 18 -1.03 4.56 4.15
CA ALA A 18 -1.66 4.76 2.85
C ALA A 18 -3.10 4.22 2.79
N PHE A 19 -3.41 3.17 3.56
CA PHE A 19 -4.77 2.67 3.72
C PHE A 19 -5.60 3.44 4.77
N GLY A 20 -5.01 4.41 5.48
CA GLY A 20 -5.69 5.17 6.54
C GLY A 20 -5.88 4.40 7.85
N LEU A 21 -5.18 3.27 8.03
CA LEU A 21 -5.34 2.39 9.19
C LEU A 21 -4.70 2.94 10.48
N ASP A 22 -3.92 4.01 10.38
CA ASP A 22 -3.40 4.73 11.54
C ASP A 22 -4.50 5.58 12.23
N TYR A 23 -5.56 5.91 11.50
CA TYR A 23 -6.64 6.79 11.96
C TYR A 23 -8.01 6.10 12.02
N SER A 24 -8.14 4.90 11.45
CA SER A 24 -9.39 4.17 11.33
C SER A 24 -9.18 2.67 11.43
N ASN A 25 -10.17 1.96 11.99
CA ASN A 25 -10.20 0.50 12.02
C ASN A 25 -10.56 -0.14 10.66
N LYS A 26 -10.93 0.68 9.66
CA LYS A 26 -11.26 0.24 8.30
C LYS A 26 -10.54 1.12 7.28
N PRO A 27 -10.04 0.53 6.17
CA PRO A 27 -9.44 1.32 5.11
C PRO A 27 -10.49 2.22 4.45
N TYR A 28 -10.09 3.44 4.09
CA TYR A 28 -10.94 4.45 3.45
C TYR A 28 -10.22 5.26 2.37
N ARG A 29 -8.95 4.94 2.13
CA ARG A 29 -8.09 5.48 1.07
C ARG A 29 -7.07 4.40 0.71
N ASN A 30 -6.29 4.60 -0.34
CA ASN A 30 -5.30 3.62 -0.78
C ASN A 30 -4.05 4.25 -1.41
N TYR A 31 -3.75 5.52 -1.13
CA TYR A 31 -2.72 6.26 -1.85
C TYR A 31 -1.71 6.95 -0.91
N TYR A 32 -0.50 7.15 -1.42
CA TYR A 32 0.56 7.98 -0.88
C TYR A 32 1.09 8.87 -1.99
N TYR A 33 1.07 10.19 -1.75
CA TYR A 33 1.53 11.21 -2.66
C TYR A 33 2.95 11.65 -2.27
N CYS A 34 3.83 11.83 -3.25
CA CYS A 34 5.11 12.51 -3.06
C CYS A 34 5.61 13.16 -4.36
N SER A 35 6.52 14.11 -4.22
CA SER A 35 7.14 14.82 -5.34
C SER A 35 8.39 14.14 -5.89
N GLU A 36 8.92 13.15 -5.19
CA GLU A 36 10.17 12.45 -5.53
C GLU A 36 10.01 10.94 -5.41
N ASN A 37 10.91 10.20 -6.04
CA ASN A 37 10.94 8.74 -5.92
C ASN A 37 11.14 8.33 -4.46
N ASN A 38 10.50 7.22 -4.07
CA ASN A 38 10.63 6.72 -2.71
C ASN A 38 11.06 5.24 -2.77
N ASN A 39 12.30 4.99 -2.35
CA ASN A 39 12.93 3.68 -2.47
C ASN A 39 12.13 2.55 -1.79
N GLU A 40 11.51 2.83 -0.64
CA GLU A 40 10.71 1.80 0.05
C GLU A 40 9.42 1.50 -0.70
N TRP A 41 8.76 2.51 -1.27
CA TRP A 41 7.59 2.33 -2.12
C TRP A 41 7.94 1.65 -3.45
N ASP A 42 9.07 2.02 -4.06
CA ASP A 42 9.57 1.38 -5.29
C ASP A 42 9.92 -0.10 -5.06
N ASP A 43 10.45 -0.46 -3.89
CA ASP A 43 10.66 -1.87 -3.49
C ASP A 43 9.32 -2.59 -3.27
N MET A 44 8.35 -1.97 -2.61
CA MET A 44 7.00 -2.53 -2.46
C MET A 44 6.29 -2.73 -3.81
N CYS A 45 6.53 -1.85 -4.79
CA CYS A 45 6.06 -2.01 -6.16
C CYS A 45 6.67 -3.23 -6.83
N ARG A 46 7.99 -3.40 -6.76
CA ARG A 46 8.70 -4.57 -7.29
C ARG A 46 8.20 -5.89 -6.68
N LYS A 47 7.83 -5.86 -5.40
CA LYS A 47 7.27 -7.01 -4.67
C LYS A 47 5.74 -7.20 -4.84
N GLY A 48 5.07 -6.31 -5.59
CA GLY A 48 3.64 -6.38 -5.90
C GLY A 48 2.68 -5.94 -4.77
N TYR A 49 3.19 -5.28 -3.73
CA TYR A 49 2.37 -4.76 -2.62
C TYR A 49 1.82 -3.35 -2.89
N ALA A 50 2.43 -2.63 -3.83
CA ALA A 50 1.98 -1.31 -4.28
C ALA A 50 2.09 -1.18 -5.80
N ILE A 51 1.47 -0.15 -6.36
CA ILE A 51 1.65 0.31 -7.74
C ILE A 51 2.10 1.77 -7.71
N LYS A 52 2.89 2.17 -8.70
CA LYS A 52 3.38 3.54 -8.86
C LYS A 52 2.71 4.15 -10.09
N LYS A 53 2.25 5.39 -9.96
CA LYS A 53 1.77 6.23 -11.04
C LYS A 53 2.52 7.56 -11.00
N VAL A 54 3.13 7.93 -12.13
CA VAL A 54 3.77 9.24 -12.30
C VAL A 54 2.79 10.08 -13.11
N ASN A 55 2.27 11.14 -12.50
CA ASN A 55 1.32 12.06 -13.14
C ASN A 55 2.05 13.26 -13.77
N SER A 56 3.13 13.73 -13.17
CA SER A 56 4.02 14.78 -13.69
C SER A 56 5.41 14.66 -13.05
N ASP A 57 6.34 15.54 -13.46
CA ASP A 57 7.72 15.58 -12.93
C ASP A 57 7.78 15.78 -11.40
N TYR A 58 6.73 16.35 -10.80
CA TYR A 58 6.63 16.62 -9.37
C TYR A 58 5.47 15.89 -8.69
N GLU A 59 4.87 14.92 -9.39
CA GLU A 59 3.68 14.24 -8.91
C GLU A 59 3.78 12.73 -9.11
N ILE A 60 4.11 12.04 -8.01
CA ILE A 60 4.16 10.59 -7.95
C ILE A 60 3.14 10.12 -6.92
N VAL A 61 2.28 9.19 -7.35
CA VAL A 61 1.30 8.55 -6.49
C VAL A 61 1.61 7.07 -6.41
N TYR A 62 1.79 6.57 -5.19
CA TYR A 62 1.84 5.14 -4.93
C TYR A 62 0.51 4.68 -4.36
N SER A 63 -0.04 3.59 -4.88
CA SER A 63 -1.27 3.01 -4.36
C SER A 63 -1.06 1.58 -3.86
N GLY A 64 -1.62 1.23 -2.71
CA GLY A 64 -1.56 -0.14 -2.20
C GLY A 64 -2.39 -1.09 -3.06
N THR A 65 -1.90 -2.32 -3.30
CA THR A 65 -2.65 -3.35 -4.03
C THR A 65 -3.58 -4.14 -3.09
N LEU A 66 -4.44 -5.00 -3.64
CA LEU A 66 -5.17 -6.00 -2.84
C LEU A 66 -4.23 -6.89 -2.01
N LYS A 67 -3.06 -7.25 -2.56
CA LYS A 67 -1.99 -7.98 -1.84
C LYS A 67 -1.47 -7.14 -0.66
N GLY A 68 -1.20 -5.85 -0.92
CA GLY A 68 -0.84 -4.87 0.11
C GLY A 68 -1.86 -4.80 1.24
N LEU A 69 -3.14 -4.58 0.91
CA LEU A 69 -4.21 -4.47 1.89
C LEU A 69 -4.36 -5.75 2.73
N ARG A 70 -4.32 -6.92 2.09
CA ARG A 70 -4.41 -8.22 2.80
C ARG A 70 -3.27 -8.46 3.78
N THR A 71 -2.13 -7.80 3.57
CA THR A 71 -0.96 -7.89 4.44
C THR A 71 -1.13 -7.07 5.72
N VAL A 72 -1.83 -5.93 5.65
CA VAL A 72 -1.91 -4.98 6.77
C VAL A 72 -3.28 -4.89 7.45
N PHE A 73 -4.32 -5.45 6.84
CA PHE A 73 -5.69 -5.41 7.38
C PHE A 73 -6.26 -6.81 7.65
N ARG A 74 -6.73 -7.51 6.60
CA ARG A 74 -7.32 -8.85 6.72
C ARG A 74 -7.03 -9.69 5.48
N LYS A 75 -6.64 -10.94 5.68
CA LYS A 75 -6.27 -11.85 4.57
C LYS A 75 -7.44 -12.21 3.64
N ASN A 76 -8.67 -12.20 4.13
CA ASN A 76 -9.87 -12.62 3.40
C ASN A 76 -10.61 -11.48 2.66
N ILE A 77 -10.00 -10.30 2.52
CA ILE A 77 -10.60 -9.19 1.78
C ILE A 77 -10.83 -9.58 0.32
N THR A 78 -12.01 -9.29 -0.20
CA THR A 78 -12.37 -9.54 -1.59
C THR A 78 -11.89 -8.42 -2.49
N ARG A 79 -11.74 -8.71 -3.79
CA ARG A 79 -11.47 -7.68 -4.81
C ARG A 79 -12.54 -6.59 -4.81
N LYS A 80 -13.83 -6.98 -4.75
CA LYS A 80 -14.96 -6.06 -4.67
C LYS A 80 -14.87 -5.08 -3.49
N TYR A 81 -14.49 -5.56 -2.31
CA TYR A 81 -14.29 -4.66 -1.15
C TYR A 81 -13.12 -3.71 -1.39
N PHE A 82 -12.00 -4.21 -1.91
CA PHE A 82 -10.83 -3.38 -2.22
C PHE A 82 -11.13 -2.29 -3.25
N GLU A 83 -11.92 -2.59 -4.28
CA GLU A 83 -12.35 -1.63 -5.30
C GLU A 83 -13.39 -0.62 -4.80
N SER A 84 -13.98 -0.85 -3.61
CA SER A 84 -14.89 0.10 -2.96
C SER A 84 -14.22 1.05 -1.95
N ILE A 85 -12.90 0.89 -1.74
CA ILE A 85 -12.08 1.80 -0.94
C ILE A 85 -11.73 3.01 -1.79
#